data_AF-A0A973IW42-F1
#
_entry.id   AF-A0A973IW42-F1
#
_cell.length_a   1.000
_cell.length_b   1.000
_cell.length_c   1.000
_cell.angle_alpha   90.00
_cell.angle_beta   90.00
_cell.angle_gamma   90.00
#
_symmetry.space_group_name_H-M   'P 1'
#
loop_
_entity.id
_entity.type
_entity.pdbx_description
1 polymer ?
#
loop_
_entity_poly.entity_id
_entity_poly.type
_entity_poly.pdbx_seq_one_letter_code
_entity_poly.pdbx_strand_id
1 'polypeptide(L)'
;MEKEKLNWRRLLITIGLVLLTAGVTGGGVWYFMDQVNQTQKKTLDSMQAQIDKLNETVKEDATQDEKDDSNVIKIKELGIKFTVEADIKDLTYKQVQDSVGFSTEALEGLDSMYCGAAYSPLGSITLSPEAPIVNMDDPNYSPARSESALIKKVGSKYLYYISPQSACSENKSASDMQTNQLTKLKEALYSASLI
;
A
#
# COMPACT_ATOMS: atom_id res chain seq x y z
N MET A 1 26.51 -52.56 46.53
CA MET A 1 26.55 -51.30 45.76
C MET A 1 27.93 -51.16 45.16
N GLU A 2 28.14 -51.71 43.97
CA GLU A 2 29.38 -51.51 43.20
C GLU A 2 29.37 -50.10 42.61
N LYS A 3 30.40 -49.31 42.92
CA LYS A 3 30.59 -48.00 42.31
C LYS A 3 31.18 -48.21 40.91
N GLU A 4 30.39 -47.96 39.87
CA GLU A 4 30.89 -47.92 38.50
C GLU A 4 32.04 -46.91 38.41
N LYS A 5 33.23 -47.40 38.04
CA LYS A 5 34.40 -46.55 37.82
C LYS A 5 34.19 -45.77 36.54
N LEU A 6 33.84 -44.49 36.69
CA LEU A 6 33.62 -43.56 35.59
C LEU A 6 34.85 -43.53 34.68
N ASN A 7 34.67 -43.98 33.43
CA ASN A 7 35.77 -44.13 32.49
C ASN A 7 36.11 -42.76 31.88
N TRP A 8 36.95 -42.00 32.59
CA TRP A 8 37.26 -40.59 32.33
C TRP A 8 37.73 -40.32 30.89
N ARG A 9 38.38 -41.31 30.26
CA ARG A 9 38.77 -41.24 28.84
C ARG A 9 37.56 -41.17 27.90
N ARG A 10 36.49 -41.90 28.17
CA ARG A 10 35.25 -41.84 27.38
C ARG A 10 34.53 -40.51 27.59
N LEU A 11 34.56 -39.98 28.82
CA LEU A 11 33.94 -38.68 29.15
C LEU A 11 34.61 -37.53 28.36
N LEU A 12 35.95 -37.49 28.31
CA LEU A 12 36.68 -36.46 27.56
C LEU A 12 36.41 -36.52 26.06
N ILE A 13 36.31 -37.73 25.48
CA ILE A 13 35.99 -37.91 24.05
C ILE A 13 34.58 -37.38 23.76
N THR A 14 33.59 -37.69 24.61
CA THR A 14 32.21 -37.21 24.42
C THR A 14 32.13 -35.69 24.55
N ILE A 15 32.81 -35.08 25.52
CA ILE A 15 32.86 -33.61 25.67
C ILE A 15 33.49 -32.97 24.43
N GLY A 16 34.60 -33.53 23.92
CA GLY A 16 35.24 -33.05 22.70
C GLY A 16 34.31 -33.08 21.50
N LEU A 17 33.54 -34.16 21.34
CA LEU A 17 32.59 -34.33 20.23
C LEU A 17 31.41 -33.35 20.30
N VAL A 18 30.88 -33.09 21.51
CA VAL A 18 29.79 -32.13 21.74
C VAL A 18 30.25 -30.69 21.49
N LEU A 19 31.48 -30.34 21.89
CA LEU A 19 32.04 -29.01 21.61
C LEU A 19 32.27 -28.79 20.12
N LEU A 20 32.68 -29.84 19.39
CA LEU A 20 32.92 -29.78 17.96
C LEU A 20 31.60 -29.61 17.17
N THR A 21 30.54 -30.30 17.56
CA THR A 21 29.21 -30.12 16.92
C THR A 21 28.60 -28.77 17.23
N ALA A 22 28.73 -28.25 18.46
CA ALA A 22 28.27 -26.91 18.82
C ALA A 22 29.02 -25.80 18.07
N GLY A 23 30.33 -25.98 17.84
CA GLY A 23 31.13 -25.02 17.07
C GLY A 23 30.70 -24.93 15.59
N VAL A 24 30.39 -26.07 14.97
CA VAL A 24 29.96 -26.11 13.55
C VAL A 24 28.58 -25.49 13.36
N THR A 25 27.62 -25.77 14.25
CA THR A 25 26.27 -25.18 14.16
C THR A 25 26.26 -23.69 14.46
N GLY A 26 27.03 -23.23 15.45
CA GLY A 26 27.17 -21.80 15.76
C GLY A 26 27.83 -20.99 14.63
N GLY A 27 28.90 -21.53 14.03
CA GLY A 27 29.59 -20.86 12.92
C GLY A 27 28.74 -20.74 11.65
N GLY A 28 27.93 -21.76 11.34
CA GLY A 28 27.03 -21.74 10.18
C GLY A 28 25.94 -20.66 10.29
N VAL A 29 25.29 -20.54 11.46
CA VAL A 29 24.25 -19.54 11.69
C VAL A 29 24.82 -18.12 11.60
N TRP A 30 26.00 -17.86 12.18
CA TRP A 30 26.64 -16.54 12.12
C TRP A 30 27.00 -16.13 10.69
N TYR A 31 27.54 -17.06 9.89
CA TYR A 31 27.87 -16.79 8.48
C TYR A 31 26.63 -16.48 7.62
N PHE A 32 25.53 -17.22 7.81
CA PHE A 32 24.27 -16.93 7.11
C PHE A 32 23.66 -15.59 7.53
N MET A 33 23.72 -15.25 8.83
CA MET A 33 23.22 -13.97 9.34
C MET A 33 24.03 -12.79 8.80
N ASP A 34 25.36 -12.92 8.71
CA ASP A 34 26.22 -11.88 8.14
C ASP A 34 25.95 -11.69 6.64
N GLN A 35 25.74 -12.78 5.89
CA GLN A 35 25.44 -12.68 4.46
C GLN A 35 24.07 -12.01 4.18
N VAL A 36 23.06 -12.29 5.01
CA VAL A 36 21.75 -11.63 4.93
C VAL A 36 21.88 -10.16 5.30
N ASN A 37 22.63 -9.82 6.36
CA ASN A 37 22.86 -8.44 6.76
C ASN A 37 23.62 -7.64 5.69
N GLN A 38 24.63 -8.23 5.04
CA GLN A 38 25.34 -7.58 3.94
C GLN A 38 24.43 -7.35 2.71
N THR A 39 23.53 -8.29 2.42
CA THR A 39 22.59 -8.17 1.30
C THR A 39 21.54 -7.10 1.59
N GLN A 40 20.96 -7.09 2.80
CA GLN A 40 20.03 -6.04 3.23
C GLN A 40 20.69 -4.66 3.26
N LYS A 41 21.94 -4.57 3.73
CA LYS A 41 22.69 -3.32 3.76
C LYS A 41 22.96 -2.79 2.36
N LYS A 42 23.34 -3.63 1.40
CA LYS A 42 23.48 -3.22 -0.02
C LYS A 42 22.17 -2.75 -0.63
N THR A 43 21.06 -3.41 -0.31
CA THR A 43 19.73 -2.98 -0.77
C THR A 43 19.35 -1.64 -0.16
N LEU A 44 19.54 -1.47 1.15
CA LEU A 44 19.32 -0.21 1.88
C LEU A 44 20.21 0.92 1.35
N ASP A 45 21.50 0.69 1.15
CA ASP A 45 22.43 1.67 0.60
C ASP A 45 22.04 2.05 -0.84
N SER A 46 21.54 1.10 -1.65
CA SER A 46 21.04 1.39 -3.01
C SER A 46 19.73 2.17 -3.00
N MET A 47 18.86 1.93 -2.02
CA MET A 47 17.60 2.67 -1.84
C MET A 47 17.87 4.07 -1.30
N GLN A 48 18.79 4.21 -0.35
CA GLN A 48 19.24 5.50 0.17
C GLN A 48 19.92 6.34 -0.91
N ALA A 49 20.76 5.74 -1.75
CA ALA A 49 21.36 6.44 -2.90
C ALA A 49 20.33 6.89 -3.95
N GLN A 50 19.21 6.16 -4.10
CA GLN A 50 18.08 6.59 -4.94
C GLN A 50 17.29 7.72 -4.27
N ILE A 51 17.06 7.66 -2.96
CA ILE A 51 16.42 8.72 -2.17
C ILE A 51 17.27 10.00 -2.19
N ASP A 52 18.59 9.89 -2.05
CA ASP A 52 19.50 11.03 -2.05
C ASP A 52 19.57 11.68 -3.44
N LYS A 53 19.55 10.89 -4.53
CA LYS A 53 19.39 11.41 -5.89
C LYS A 53 18.04 12.08 -6.11
N LEU A 54 16.96 11.54 -5.54
CA LEU A 54 15.64 12.18 -5.58
C LEU A 54 15.67 13.51 -4.81
N ASN A 55 16.31 13.54 -3.64
CA ASN A 55 16.44 14.74 -2.81
C ASN A 55 17.36 15.80 -3.42
N GLU A 56 18.40 15.42 -4.17
CA GLU A 56 19.20 16.37 -4.95
C GLU A 56 18.39 16.94 -6.13
N THR A 57 17.61 16.11 -6.83
CA THR A 57 16.70 16.57 -7.89
C THR A 57 15.64 17.53 -7.33
N VAL A 58 15.16 17.30 -6.11
CA VAL A 58 14.18 18.16 -5.41
C VAL A 58 14.82 19.44 -4.86
N LYS A 59 16.10 19.42 -4.45
CA LYS A 59 16.78 20.61 -3.92
C LYS A 59 17.19 21.61 -4.99
N GLU A 60 17.43 21.18 -6.22
CA GLU A 60 17.66 22.12 -7.33
C GLU A 60 16.37 22.81 -7.82
N ASP A 61 15.19 22.28 -7.51
CA ASP A 61 13.88 22.89 -7.83
C ASP A 61 13.30 23.73 -6.65
N ALA A 62 13.86 23.62 -5.44
CA ALA A 62 13.32 24.28 -4.23
C ALA A 62 13.73 25.76 -4.05
N THR A 63 14.13 26.44 -5.13
CA THR A 63 14.31 27.91 -5.12
C THR A 63 13.49 28.58 -6.22
N GLN A 64 12.28 28.08 -6.49
CA GLN A 64 11.35 28.80 -7.35
C GLN A 64 9.89 28.50 -6.97
N ASP A 65 9.32 29.43 -6.19
CA ASP A 65 7.90 29.59 -5.86
C ASP A 65 7.20 28.40 -5.16
N GLU A 66 6.45 28.72 -4.10
CA GLU A 66 5.31 27.92 -3.65
C GLU A 66 4.27 27.85 -4.79
N LYS A 67 4.53 27.03 -5.81
CA LYS A 67 3.49 26.55 -6.70
C LYS A 67 2.78 25.44 -5.96
N ASP A 68 1.58 25.78 -5.52
CA ASP A 68 0.51 24.87 -5.16
C ASP A 68 0.45 23.74 -6.21
N ASP A 69 1.13 22.62 -5.94
CA ASP A 69 1.30 21.45 -6.83
C ASP A 69 0.02 20.60 -6.89
N SER A 70 -1.11 21.24 -6.62
CA SER A 70 -2.39 20.62 -6.38
C SER A 70 -3.20 20.57 -7.68
N ASN A 71 -3.42 19.36 -8.17
CA ASN A 71 -4.14 19.14 -9.42
C ASN A 71 -5.65 19.11 -9.16
N VAL A 72 -6.41 19.98 -9.82
CA VAL A 72 -7.88 19.98 -9.70
C VAL A 72 -8.48 18.99 -10.68
N ILE A 73 -9.07 17.91 -10.15
CA ILE A 73 -9.80 16.91 -10.92
C ILE A 73 -11.27 17.33 -11.03
N LYS A 74 -11.83 17.28 -12.24
CA LYS A 74 -13.23 17.60 -12.52
C LYS A 74 -13.94 16.38 -13.08
N ILE A 75 -14.96 15.89 -12.37
CA ILE A 75 -15.81 14.78 -12.80
C ILE A 75 -17.12 15.37 -13.29
N LYS A 76 -17.20 15.59 -14.61
CA LYS A 76 -18.32 16.28 -15.26
C LYS A 76 -19.62 15.50 -15.12
N GLU A 77 -19.53 14.18 -15.18
CA GLU A 77 -20.63 13.22 -15.09
C GLU A 77 -21.36 13.32 -13.74
N LEU A 78 -20.60 13.64 -12.68
CA LEU A 78 -21.11 13.82 -11.33
C LEU A 78 -21.30 15.31 -10.96
N GLY A 79 -20.79 16.23 -11.76
CA GLY A 79 -20.87 17.67 -11.50
C GLY A 79 -20.03 18.13 -10.31
N ILE A 80 -18.93 17.43 -10.01
CA ILE A 80 -18.05 17.74 -8.88
C ILE A 80 -16.59 17.95 -9.28
N LYS A 81 -15.86 18.69 -8.46
CA LYS A 81 -14.42 18.86 -8.54
C LYS A 81 -13.78 18.66 -7.17
N PHE A 82 -12.54 18.22 -7.14
CA PHE A 82 -11.73 18.08 -5.94
C PHE A 82 -10.25 18.26 -6.29
N THR A 83 -9.45 18.55 -5.28
CA THR A 83 -8.01 18.77 -5.44
C THR A 83 -7.25 17.53 -5.01
N VAL A 84 -6.26 17.12 -5.80
CA VAL A 84 -5.37 15.99 -5.50
C VAL A 84 -3.95 16.46 -5.20
N GLU A 85 -3.27 15.73 -4.33
CA GLU A 85 -1.86 15.96 -4.00
C GLU A 85 -0.92 15.40 -5.08
N ALA A 86 0.34 15.86 -5.07
CA ALA A 86 1.36 15.49 -6.06
C ALA A 86 1.57 13.97 -6.21
N ASP A 87 1.37 13.19 -5.14
CA ASP A 87 1.57 11.73 -5.11
C ASP A 87 0.57 10.94 -5.96
N ILE A 88 -0.57 11.55 -6.33
CA ILE A 88 -1.59 10.99 -7.22
C ILE A 88 -1.92 11.97 -8.35
N LYS A 89 -0.93 12.73 -8.80
CA LYS A 89 -1.11 13.77 -9.82
C LYS A 89 -1.54 13.23 -11.19
N ASP A 90 -1.27 11.96 -11.45
CA ASP A 90 -1.63 11.20 -12.64
C ASP A 90 -2.95 10.43 -12.46
N LEU A 91 -3.81 10.86 -11.53
CA LEU A 91 -5.12 10.26 -11.30
C LEU A 91 -5.97 10.31 -12.57
N THR A 92 -6.38 9.14 -13.03
CA THR A 92 -7.34 8.96 -14.11
C THR A 92 -8.67 8.48 -13.53
N TYR A 93 -9.76 8.72 -14.26
CA TYR A 93 -11.06 8.22 -13.88
C TYR A 93 -11.85 7.69 -15.08
N LYS A 94 -12.75 6.75 -14.81
CA LYS A 94 -13.65 6.18 -15.81
C LYS A 94 -15.04 6.00 -15.25
N GLN A 95 -16.05 6.42 -16.01
CA GLN A 95 -17.43 6.15 -15.65
C GLN A 95 -17.75 4.65 -15.85
N VAL A 96 -18.31 4.03 -14.82
CA VAL A 96 -18.80 2.65 -14.81
C VAL A 96 -20.23 2.68 -14.28
N GLN A 97 -21.20 2.62 -15.18
CA GLN A 97 -22.63 2.77 -14.86
C GLN A 97 -22.91 4.10 -14.12
N ASP A 98 -23.45 4.02 -12.90
CA ASP A 98 -23.79 5.15 -12.03
C ASP A 98 -22.65 5.53 -11.06
N SER A 99 -21.45 5.01 -11.31
CA SER A 99 -20.25 5.27 -10.51
C SER A 99 -19.09 5.76 -11.37
N VAL A 100 -18.11 6.36 -10.71
CA VAL A 100 -16.84 6.77 -11.32
C VAL A 100 -15.71 6.07 -10.60
N GLY A 101 -15.00 5.22 -11.33
CA GLY A 101 -13.84 4.48 -10.88
C GLY A 101 -12.55 5.27 -11.05
N PHE A 102 -11.60 5.06 -10.15
CA PHE A 102 -10.31 5.77 -10.17
C PHE A 102 -9.11 4.83 -10.35
N SER A 103 -8.12 5.31 -11.09
CA SER A 103 -6.81 4.70 -11.25
C SER A 103 -5.71 5.77 -11.36
N THR A 104 -4.47 5.35 -11.52
CA THR A 104 -3.33 6.21 -11.87
C THR A 104 -2.57 5.57 -13.03
N GLU A 105 -1.96 6.39 -13.89
CA GLU A 105 -1.12 5.88 -14.98
C GLU A 105 0.03 5.02 -14.45
N ALA A 106 0.60 5.39 -13.30
CA ALA A 106 1.62 4.61 -12.60
C ALA A 106 1.14 3.21 -12.19
N LEU A 107 -0.07 3.09 -11.63
CA LEU A 107 -0.63 1.78 -11.28
C LEU A 107 -0.95 0.94 -12.51
N GLU A 108 -1.55 1.54 -13.54
CA GLU A 108 -1.84 0.85 -14.80
C GLU A 108 -0.56 0.33 -15.47
N GLY A 109 0.54 1.09 -15.40
CA GLY A 109 1.85 0.67 -15.91
C GLY A 109 2.47 -0.52 -15.15
N LEU A 110 2.19 -0.66 -13.86
CA LEU A 110 2.74 -1.74 -13.02
C LEU A 110 1.96 -3.05 -13.10
N ASP A 111 0.64 -2.99 -13.34
CA ASP A 111 -0.20 -4.18 -13.46
C ASP A 111 -1.43 -3.97 -14.36
N SER A 112 -1.18 -3.91 -15.67
CA SER A 112 -2.24 -3.77 -16.68
C SER A 112 -3.04 -5.06 -16.95
N MET A 113 -2.49 -6.25 -16.65
CA MET A 113 -3.05 -7.52 -17.12
C MET A 113 -3.85 -8.31 -16.09
N TYR A 114 -3.44 -8.35 -14.82
CA TYR A 114 -3.98 -9.35 -13.89
C TYR A 114 -5.07 -8.81 -12.98
N CYS A 115 -4.96 -7.55 -12.59
CA CYS A 115 -5.89 -6.96 -11.64
C CYS A 115 -6.98 -6.10 -12.30
N GLY A 116 -6.92 -5.92 -13.62
CA GLY A 116 -7.79 -4.93 -14.25
C GLY A 116 -7.60 -3.56 -13.60
N ALA A 117 -6.35 -3.11 -13.41
CA ALA A 117 -6.04 -1.79 -12.86
C ALA A 117 -6.65 -0.63 -13.68
N ALA A 118 -7.16 -0.91 -14.89
CA ALA A 118 -7.99 0.02 -15.66
C ALA A 118 -9.46 0.12 -15.16
N TYR A 119 -9.87 -0.68 -14.17
CA TYR A 119 -11.25 -0.86 -13.69
C TYR A 119 -11.41 -0.51 -12.21
N SER A 120 -10.91 0.66 -11.79
CA SER A 120 -11.12 1.23 -10.45
C SER A 120 -10.28 0.63 -9.31
N PRO A 121 -8.96 0.39 -9.47
CA PRO A 121 -8.12 -0.17 -8.39
C PRO A 121 -8.06 0.74 -7.17
N LEU A 122 -8.30 2.04 -7.31
CA LEU A 122 -8.37 2.97 -6.19
C LEU A 122 -9.79 3.12 -5.61
N GLY A 123 -10.73 2.29 -6.06
CA GLY A 123 -12.14 2.37 -5.69
C GLY A 123 -12.94 3.25 -6.63
N SER A 124 -14.21 3.46 -6.29
CA SER A 124 -15.14 4.26 -7.07
C SER A 124 -15.95 5.20 -6.19
N ILE A 125 -16.56 6.21 -6.81
CA ILE A 125 -17.51 7.09 -6.15
C ILE A 125 -18.85 7.09 -6.83
N THR A 126 -19.88 7.44 -6.07
CA THR A 126 -21.22 7.72 -6.59
C THR A 126 -21.85 8.90 -5.84
N LEU A 127 -22.80 9.58 -6.48
CA LEU A 127 -23.61 10.62 -5.86
C LEU A 127 -25.05 10.16 -5.76
N SER A 128 -25.61 10.15 -4.55
CA SER A 128 -27.05 9.88 -4.35
C SER A 128 -27.74 11.07 -3.68
N PRO A 129 -28.98 11.40 -4.05
CA PRO A 129 -29.79 12.38 -3.31
C PRO A 129 -30.17 11.88 -1.91
N GLU A 130 -30.14 10.58 -1.68
CA GLU A 130 -30.51 9.95 -0.41
C GLU A 130 -29.29 9.79 0.49
N ALA A 131 -29.48 10.02 1.79
CA ALA A 131 -28.50 9.70 2.83
C ALA A 131 -28.40 8.16 2.98
N PRO A 132 -27.30 7.60 3.53
CA PRO A 132 -27.20 6.16 3.66
C PRO A 132 -28.29 5.66 4.61
N ILE A 133 -29.17 4.81 4.11
CA ILE A 133 -30.09 4.05 4.96
C ILE A 133 -29.30 2.84 5.45
N VAL A 134 -28.62 2.98 6.59
CA VAL A 134 -28.04 1.83 7.30
C VAL A 134 -29.18 1.15 8.03
N ASN A 135 -30.03 0.42 7.30
CA ASN A 135 -31.02 -0.44 7.92
C ASN A 135 -30.41 -1.84 8.08
N MET A 136 -29.79 -2.09 9.24
CA MET A 136 -29.20 -3.40 9.56
C MET A 136 -30.24 -4.52 9.66
N ASP A 137 -31.53 -4.17 9.75
CA ASP A 137 -32.64 -5.12 9.86
C ASP A 137 -33.30 -5.47 8.51
N ASP A 138 -32.87 -4.84 7.39
CA ASP A 138 -33.39 -5.18 6.06
C ASP A 138 -32.75 -6.49 5.54
N PRO A 139 -33.52 -7.57 5.33
CA PRO A 139 -32.99 -8.84 4.83
C PRO A 139 -32.44 -8.76 3.40
N ASN A 140 -32.75 -7.69 2.65
CA ASN A 140 -32.16 -7.40 1.33
C ASN A 140 -30.95 -6.47 1.42
N TYR A 141 -30.52 -6.09 2.63
CA TYR A 141 -29.32 -5.29 2.83
C TYR A 141 -28.09 -6.09 2.37
N SER A 142 -27.54 -5.71 1.23
CA SER A 142 -26.26 -6.23 0.79
C SER A 142 -25.12 -5.49 1.49
N PRO A 143 -24.22 -6.18 2.22
CA PRO A 143 -23.05 -5.56 2.82
C PRO A 143 -22.11 -4.90 1.79
N ALA A 144 -22.26 -5.17 0.49
CA ALA A 144 -21.56 -4.40 -0.55
C ALA A 144 -21.94 -2.90 -0.55
N ARG A 145 -23.17 -2.55 -0.14
CA ARG A 145 -23.56 -1.15 0.14
C ARG A 145 -23.03 -0.65 1.48
N SER A 146 -22.66 -1.54 2.41
CA SER A 146 -22.03 -1.20 3.69
C SER A 146 -20.55 -0.81 3.56
N GLU A 147 -19.89 -1.27 2.50
CA GLU A 147 -18.50 -0.89 2.16
C GLU A 147 -18.42 0.51 1.53
N SER A 148 -19.57 1.11 1.21
CA SER A 148 -19.67 2.48 0.70
C SER A 148 -19.57 3.48 1.86
N ALA A 149 -18.37 4.01 2.11
CA ALA A 149 -18.18 5.05 3.11
C ALA A 149 -18.79 6.37 2.61
N LEU A 150 -19.74 6.93 3.36
CA LEU A 150 -20.17 8.30 3.16
C LEU A 150 -18.97 9.21 3.40
N ILE A 151 -18.54 9.92 2.37
CA ILE A 151 -17.46 10.89 2.48
C ILE A 151 -18.02 12.22 2.98
N LYS A 152 -19.00 12.78 2.24
CA LYS A 152 -19.46 14.16 2.44
C LYS A 152 -20.78 14.45 1.72
N LYS A 153 -21.50 15.47 2.18
CA LYS A 153 -22.59 16.09 1.41
C LYS A 153 -22.03 17.17 0.46
N VAL A 154 -22.30 17.03 -0.83
CA VAL A 154 -21.88 17.98 -1.88
C VAL A 154 -23.13 18.58 -2.52
N GLY A 155 -23.43 19.84 -2.21
CA GLY A 155 -24.70 20.46 -2.59
C GLY A 155 -25.90 19.78 -1.92
N SER A 156 -26.85 19.32 -2.71
CA SER A 156 -28.03 18.56 -2.26
C SER A 156 -27.84 17.04 -2.24
N LYS A 157 -26.68 16.53 -2.68
CA LYS A 157 -26.39 15.10 -2.81
C LYS A 157 -25.33 14.64 -1.81
N TYR A 158 -25.24 13.33 -1.61
CA TYR A 158 -24.25 12.67 -0.77
C TYR A 158 -23.23 11.94 -1.65
N LEU A 159 -21.96 12.19 -1.41
CA LEU A 159 -20.82 11.56 -2.06
C LEU A 159 -20.43 10.31 -1.28
N TYR A 160 -20.52 9.18 -1.95
CA TYR A 160 -20.12 7.88 -1.43
C TYR A 160 -18.85 7.43 -2.11
N TYR A 161 -17.97 6.80 -1.35
CA TYR A 161 -16.78 6.14 -1.84
C TYR A 161 -16.88 4.65 -1.54
N ILE A 162 -16.64 3.83 -2.55
CA ILE A 162 -16.64 2.37 -2.48
C ILE A 162 -15.18 1.93 -2.60
N SER A 163 -14.63 1.37 -1.53
CA SER A 163 -13.26 0.85 -1.55
C SER A 163 -13.14 -0.36 -2.49
N PRO A 164 -11.98 -0.56 -3.13
CA PRO A 164 -11.69 -1.83 -3.78
C PRO A 164 -11.73 -2.97 -2.75
N GLN A 165 -12.27 -4.13 -3.12
CA GLN A 165 -12.43 -5.26 -2.19
C GLN A 165 -11.09 -5.88 -1.77
N SER A 166 -10.05 -5.73 -2.60
CA SER A 166 -8.68 -6.09 -2.28
C SER A 166 -7.73 -5.44 -3.28
N ALA A 167 -6.43 -5.37 -2.92
CA ALA A 167 -5.40 -5.20 -3.93
C ALA A 167 -5.34 -6.48 -4.73
N CYS A 168 -5.83 -6.46 -5.98
CA CYS A 168 -5.83 -7.68 -6.80
C CYS A 168 -4.57 -7.90 -7.63
N SER A 169 -3.52 -7.11 -7.35
CA SER A 169 -2.20 -7.31 -7.95
C SER A 169 -1.37 -8.29 -7.12
N GLU A 170 -0.80 -9.30 -7.78
CA GLU A 170 0.26 -10.14 -7.21
C GLU A 170 1.61 -9.40 -7.17
N ASN A 171 1.73 -8.27 -7.86
CA ASN A 171 2.90 -7.40 -7.80
C ASN A 171 2.88 -6.59 -6.50
N LYS A 172 3.77 -6.95 -5.56
CA LYS A 172 3.87 -6.27 -4.26
C LYS A 172 4.02 -4.75 -4.40
N SER A 173 4.81 -4.27 -5.36
CA SER A 173 4.99 -2.82 -5.56
C SER A 173 3.70 -2.13 -5.99
N ALA A 174 2.88 -2.77 -6.83
CA ALA A 174 1.57 -2.24 -7.22
C ALA A 174 0.59 -2.26 -6.03
N SER A 175 0.60 -3.32 -5.23
CA SER A 175 -0.23 -3.45 -4.02
C SER A 175 0.11 -2.38 -2.96
N ASP A 176 1.40 -2.17 -2.69
CA ASP A 176 1.89 -1.14 -1.77
C ASP A 176 1.54 0.28 -2.31
N MET A 177 1.70 0.51 -3.61
CA MET A 177 1.32 1.77 -4.27
C MET A 177 -0.19 2.03 -4.18
N GLN A 178 -1.02 1.02 -4.48
CA GLN A 178 -2.48 1.11 -4.42
C GLN A 178 -2.95 1.49 -3.01
N THR A 179 -2.36 0.90 -1.97
CA THR A 179 -2.69 1.19 -0.58
C THR A 179 -2.40 2.66 -0.21
N ASN A 180 -1.24 3.16 -0.62
CA ASN A 180 -0.86 4.56 -0.37
C ASN A 180 -1.77 5.54 -1.13
N GLN A 181 -1.96 5.31 -2.42
CA GLN A 181 -2.77 6.18 -3.28
C GLN A 181 -4.25 6.19 -2.88
N LEU A 182 -4.79 5.06 -2.37
CA LEU A 182 -6.16 4.97 -1.87
C LEU A 182 -6.41 5.91 -0.69
N THR A 183 -5.45 6.01 0.22
CA THR A 183 -5.55 6.93 1.37
C THR A 183 -5.57 8.38 0.89
N LYS A 184 -4.68 8.73 -0.04
CA LYS A 184 -4.61 10.07 -0.64
C LYS A 184 -5.86 10.44 -1.43
N LEU A 185 -6.43 9.50 -2.18
CA LEU A 185 -7.69 9.72 -2.89
C LEU A 185 -8.83 10.00 -1.90
N LYS A 186 -8.93 9.24 -0.81
CA LYS A 186 -9.96 9.50 0.22
C LYS A 186 -9.83 10.89 0.81
N GLU A 187 -8.61 11.30 1.17
CA GLU A 187 -8.30 12.64 1.68
C GLU A 187 -8.72 13.72 0.66
N ALA A 188 -8.36 13.54 -0.61
CA ALA A 188 -8.73 14.43 -1.70
C ALA A 188 -10.26 14.56 -1.86
N LEU A 189 -11.01 13.47 -1.74
CA LEU A 189 -12.47 13.49 -1.86
C LEU A 189 -13.17 14.30 -0.76
N TYR A 190 -12.55 14.52 0.41
CA TYR A 190 -13.12 15.43 1.43
C TYR A 190 -13.12 16.90 0.99
N SER A 191 -12.26 17.27 0.02
CA SER A 191 -12.24 18.60 -0.60
C SER A 191 -13.32 18.77 -1.67
N ALA A 192 -14.07 17.72 -2.01
CA ALA A 192 -15.02 17.76 -3.12
C ALA A 192 -16.09 18.86 -2.98
N SER A 193 -16.32 19.56 -4.09
CA SER A 193 -17.33 20.61 -4.24
C SER A 193 -18.06 20.46 -5.59
N LEU A 194 -19.18 21.16 -5.77
CA LEU A 194 -19.80 21.27 -7.09
C LEU A 194 -18.86 22.01 -8.07
N ILE A 195 -18.94 21.66 -9.35
CA ILE A 195 -18.23 22.38 -10.43
C ILE A 195 -18.77 23.80 -10.56
#